data_AF-A0A0C2MF50-F1
#
_entry.id   AF-A0A0C2MF50-F1
#
_cell.length_a   1.000
_cell.length_b   1.000
_cell.length_c   1.000
_cell.angle_alpha   90.00
_cell.angle_beta   90.00
_cell.angle_gamma   90.00
#
_symmetry.space_group_name_H-M   'P 1'
#
loop_
_entity.id
_entity.type
_entity.pdbx_description
1 polymer ?
#
loop_
_entity_poly.entity_id
_entity_poly.type
_entity_poly.pdbx_seq_one_letter_code
_entity_poly.pdbx_strand_id
1 'polypeptide(L)'
;MDYDIRLYIFFEDQITACQLDDKGHYLPASSFKNYSIPIKITQNTARAYDMNGRSIYLFENDVIFRYIEQGGKFTLNKTSLYTLGFEIVAMKYYYWNSLILLLDTNSRLFVISMMDNYIKLLHSNVTTFQFHSETL
;
A
#
# COMPACT_ATOMS: atom_id res chain seq x y z
N MET A 1 -15.65 -7.16 -13.60
CA MET A 1 -15.91 -5.87 -12.94
C MET A 1 -14.56 -5.19 -12.78
N ASP A 2 -14.29 -4.15 -13.57
CA ASP A 2 -13.04 -3.38 -13.50
C ASP A 2 -13.24 -2.24 -12.49
N TYR A 3 -12.39 -2.16 -11.47
CA TYR A 3 -12.47 -1.14 -10.43
C TYR A 3 -11.29 -0.18 -10.54
N ASP A 4 -11.59 1.12 -10.47
CA ASP A 4 -10.59 2.19 -10.35
C ASP A 4 -10.25 2.37 -8.86
N ILE A 5 -8.98 2.22 -8.48
CA ILE A 5 -8.54 2.57 -7.12
C ILE A 5 -8.37 4.08 -7.05
N ARG A 6 -9.12 4.71 -6.15
CA ARG A 6 -8.96 6.13 -5.79
C ARG A 6 -8.21 6.20 -4.46
N LEU A 7 -6.96 6.64 -4.50
CA LEU A 7 -6.18 6.92 -3.31
C LEU A 7 -6.38 8.40 -2.93
N TYR A 8 -6.87 8.66 -1.72
CA TYR A 8 -7.01 10.01 -1.18
C TYR A 8 -5.85 10.25 -0.21
N ILE A 9 -4.94 11.15 -0.56
CA ILE A 9 -3.81 11.53 0.29
C ILE A 9 -4.07 12.94 0.83
N PHE A 10 -3.99 13.08 2.15
CA PHE A 10 -4.12 14.34 2.87
C PHE A 10 -2.72 14.77 3.33
N PHE A 11 -2.40 16.05 3.15
CA PHE A 11 -1.14 16.65 3.60
C PHE A 11 -1.47 17.63 4.74
N GLU A 12 -0.88 17.44 5.93
CA GLU A 12 -1.15 18.27 7.13
C GLU A 12 -0.89 19.76 6.87
N ASP A 13 0.15 20.07 6.11
CA ASP A 13 0.55 21.42 5.71
C ASP A 13 -0.39 22.08 4.68
N GLN A 14 -1.37 21.32 4.16
CA GLN A 14 -2.38 21.81 3.23
C GLN A 14 -3.81 21.77 3.80
N ILE A 15 -3.97 21.33 5.06
CA ILE A 15 -5.23 21.40 5.78
C ILE A 15 -5.11 22.50 6.82
N THR A 16 -5.13 23.74 6.36
CA THR A 16 -5.51 24.85 7.23
C THR A 16 -6.97 24.61 7.61
N ALA A 17 -7.24 24.47 8.90
CA ALA A 17 -8.58 24.25 9.43
C ALA A 17 -9.61 25.17 8.73
N CYS A 18 -10.53 24.58 7.97
CA CYS A 18 -11.67 25.32 7.45
C CYS A 18 -12.87 25.03 8.35
N GLN A 19 -13.40 26.08 8.98
CA GLN A 19 -14.85 26.17 9.15
C GLN A 19 -15.49 25.97 7.77
N LEU A 20 -16.64 25.28 7.72
CA LEU A 20 -17.47 25.01 6.53
C LEU A 20 -17.10 25.86 5.32
N ASP A 21 -16.80 25.24 4.16
CA ASP A 21 -16.54 26.04 2.96
C ASP A 21 -17.74 26.96 2.66
N ASP A 22 -17.52 28.07 1.95
CA ASP A 22 -18.57 29.06 1.61
C ASP A 22 -19.73 28.47 0.77
N LYS A 23 -19.67 27.16 0.46
CA LYS A 23 -20.66 26.37 -0.29
C LYS A 23 -21.38 25.33 0.58
N GLY A 24 -21.09 25.26 1.89
CA GLY A 24 -21.76 24.38 2.83
C GLY A 24 -21.31 22.91 2.80
N HIS A 25 -20.13 22.60 2.26
CA HIS A 25 -19.57 21.25 2.31
C HIS A 25 -18.94 20.97 3.68
N TYR A 26 -19.17 19.75 4.19
CA TYR A 26 -18.67 19.28 5.49
C TYR A 26 -17.16 19.09 5.55
N LEU A 27 -16.50 19.02 4.39
CA LEU A 27 -15.05 18.96 4.29
C LEU A 27 -14.55 20.33 3.84
N PRO A 28 -13.35 20.77 4.29
CA PRO A 28 -12.66 21.92 3.71
C PRO A 28 -12.66 21.83 2.18
N ALA A 29 -12.39 22.95 1.50
CA ALA A 29 -12.04 22.93 0.08
C ALA A 29 -10.71 22.15 -0.12
N SER A 30 -10.75 20.84 0.03
CA SER A 30 -9.65 19.91 -0.07
C SER A 30 -9.40 19.65 -1.55
N SER A 31 -8.16 19.86 -1.99
CA SER A 31 -7.77 19.42 -3.32
C SER A 31 -7.56 17.91 -3.30
N PHE A 32 -8.48 17.17 -3.93
CA PHE A 32 -8.32 15.72 -4.09
C PHE A 32 -7.42 15.47 -5.30
N LYS A 33 -6.21 14.96 -5.06
CA LYS A 33 -5.38 14.41 -6.13
C LYS A 33 -5.82 12.97 -6.39
N ASN A 34 -6.52 12.77 -7.51
CA ASN A 34 -6.90 11.45 -7.96
C ASN A 34 -5.74 10.81 -8.72
N TYR A 35 -5.29 9.66 -8.24
CA TYR A 35 -4.32 8.83 -8.94
C TYR A 35 -5.03 7.55 -9.39
N SER A 36 -5.26 7.41 -10.70
CA SER A 36 -5.74 6.16 -11.29
C SER A 36 -4.54 5.26 -11.57
N ILE A 37 -4.62 4.03 -11.08
CA ILE A 37 -3.61 3.00 -11.29
C ILE A 37 -4.10 2.12 -12.45
N PRO A 38 -3.30 1.88 -13.50
CA PRO A 38 -3.73 1.13 -14.68
C PRO A 38 -3.72 -0.40 -14.43
N ILE A 39 -4.26 -0.85 -13.30
CA ILE A 39 -4.24 -2.26 -12.90
C ILE A 39 -5.65 -2.66 -12.45
N LYS A 40 -6.10 -3.82 -12.92
CA LYS A 40 -7.32 -4.46 -12.41
C LYS A 40 -7.03 -5.01 -11.02
N ILE A 41 -7.28 -4.21 -9.99
CA ILE A 41 -7.11 -4.63 -8.60
C ILE A 41 -8.49 -5.03 -8.08
N THR A 42 -8.61 -6.25 -7.56
CA THR A 42 -9.84 -6.70 -6.89
C THR A 42 -9.76 -6.37 -5.40
N GLN A 43 -10.91 -6.43 -4.69
CA GLN A 43 -10.91 -6.25 -3.23
C GLN A 43 -10.00 -7.25 -2.51
N ASN A 44 -9.78 -8.43 -3.11
CA ASN A 44 -9.00 -9.51 -2.52
C ASN A 44 -7.52 -9.47 -2.89
N THR A 45 -7.10 -8.53 -3.74
CA THR A 45 -5.70 -8.47 -4.15
C THR A 45 -4.86 -7.83 -3.05
N ALA A 46 -3.91 -8.60 -2.51
CA ALA A 46 -3.00 -8.15 -1.47
C ALA A 46 -2.06 -7.06 -2.01
N ARG A 47 -1.96 -5.95 -1.26
CA ARG A 47 -1.26 -4.75 -1.68
C ARG A 47 -0.72 -3.95 -0.51
N ALA A 48 0.37 -3.23 -0.74
CA ALA A 48 0.97 -2.31 0.23
C ALA A 48 1.46 -1.02 -0.45
N TYR A 49 1.53 0.05 0.32
CA TYR A 49 1.87 1.38 -0.20
C TYR A 49 3.06 1.95 0.57
N ASP A 50 4.10 2.32 -0.16
CA ASP A 50 5.17 3.18 0.34
C ASP A 50 4.86 4.61 -0.06
N MET A 51 4.37 5.41 0.89
CA MET A 51 4.03 6.80 0.66
C MET A 51 5.29 7.68 0.45
N ASN A 52 6.41 7.33 1.10
CA ASN A 52 7.64 8.11 1.02
C ASN A 52 8.39 7.82 -0.27
N GLY A 53 8.57 6.54 -0.59
CA GLY A 53 9.17 6.06 -1.83
C GLY A 53 8.23 6.08 -3.03
N ARG A 54 6.99 6.58 -2.84
CA ARG A 54 5.94 6.71 -3.87
C ARG A 54 5.80 5.45 -4.72
N SER A 55 5.67 4.32 -4.04
CA SER A 55 5.66 3.00 -4.65
C SER A 55 4.46 2.18 -4.18
N ILE A 56 3.90 1.39 -5.08
CA ILE A 56 2.84 0.41 -4.78
C ILE A 56 3.43 -0.98 -4.96
N TYR A 57 3.19 -1.82 -3.95
CA TYR A 57 3.50 -3.25 -4.01
C TYR A 57 2.20 -4.01 -4.20
N LEU A 58 2.18 -4.90 -5.19
CA LEU A 58 1.03 -5.72 -5.54
C LEU A 58 1.44 -7.17 -5.63
N PHE A 59 0.68 -8.06 -5.01
CA PHE A 59 0.84 -9.49 -5.20
C PHE A 59 -0.09 -9.99 -6.31
N GLU A 60 0.48 -10.61 -7.34
CA GLU A 60 -0.23 -11.14 -8.50
C GLU A 60 0.54 -12.34 -9.06
N ASN A 61 -0.14 -13.46 -9.33
CA ASN A 61 0.47 -14.68 -9.90
C ASN A 61 1.73 -15.11 -9.14
N ASP A 62 1.63 -15.24 -7.81
CA ASP A 62 2.74 -15.62 -6.93
C ASP A 62 3.93 -14.65 -6.89
N VAL A 63 3.79 -13.46 -7.47
CA VAL A 63 4.86 -12.48 -7.58
C VAL A 63 4.48 -11.16 -6.90
N ILE A 64 5.41 -10.62 -6.11
CA ILE A 64 5.33 -9.24 -5.62
C ILE A 64 5.92 -8.32 -6.70
N PHE A 65 5.06 -7.50 -7.28
CA PHE A 65 5.43 -6.44 -8.21
C PHE A 65 5.52 -5.09 -7.51
N ARG A 66 6.46 -4.25 -7.94
CA ARG A 66 6.54 -2.84 -7.57
C ARG A 66 6.18 -1.94 -8.75
N TYR A 67 5.33 -0.97 -8.47
CA TYR A 67 4.98 0.13 -9.37
C TYR A 67 5.52 1.42 -8.77
N ILE A 68 6.29 2.16 -9.55
CA ILE A 68 6.90 3.43 -9.12
C ILE A 68 6.09 4.59 -9.70
N GLU A 69 5.80 5.58 -8.87
CA GLU A 69 5.24 6.86 -9.31
C GLU A 69 6.31 7.70 -10.00
N GLN A 70 5.98 8.25 -11.18
CA GLN A 70 6.79 9.24 -11.86
C GLN A 70 5.89 10.43 -12.22
N GLY A 71 6.20 11.61 -11.66
CA GLY A 71 5.48 12.84 -11.96
C GLY A 71 3.99 12.81 -11.61
N GLY A 72 3.61 12.19 -10.48
CA GLY A 72 2.21 12.11 -10.07
C GLY A 72 1.40 11.06 -10.82
N LYS A 73 2.02 10.12 -11.53
CA LYS A 73 1.33 8.97 -12.14
C LYS A 73 2.13 7.70 -11.91
N PHE A 74 1.47 6.61 -11.56
CA PHE A 74 2.11 5.29 -11.51
C PHE A 74 2.40 4.81 -12.93
N THR A 75 3.64 4.41 -13.16
CA THR A 75 4.05 3.87 -14.45
C THR A 75 3.39 2.50 -14.70
N LEU A 76 3.14 2.18 -15.98
CA LEU A 76 2.72 0.84 -16.40
C LEU A 76 3.83 -0.20 -16.19
N ASN A 77 5.08 0.26 -16.15
CA ASN A 77 6.25 -0.57 -15.97
C ASN A 77 6.31 -1.07 -14.51
N LYS A 78 6.08 -2.37 -14.34
CA LYS A 78 6.20 -3.06 -13.05
C LYS A 78 7.52 -3.79 -12.95
N THR A 79 8.15 -3.76 -11.78
CA THR A 79 9.35 -4.55 -11.47
C THR A 79 8.93 -5.76 -10.65
N SER A 80 9.27 -6.97 -11.10
CA SER A 80 9.16 -8.18 -10.28
C SER A 80 10.22 -8.15 -9.19
N LEU A 81 9.82 -8.30 -7.92
CA LEU A 81 10.74 -8.28 -6.78
C LEU A 81 10.96 -9.67 -6.20
N TYR A 82 9.88 -10.38 -5.92
CA TYR A 82 9.90 -11.70 -5.28
C TYR A 82 8.90 -12.62 -5.93
N THR A 83 9.33 -13.85 -6.21
CA THR A 83 8.43 -14.97 -6.52
C THR A 83 8.32 -15.83 -5.26
N LEU A 84 7.10 -16.03 -4.78
CA LEU A 84 6.84 -16.75 -3.53
C LEU A 84 6.19 -18.10 -3.84
N GLY A 85 6.46 -19.10 -3.02
CA GLY A 85 5.82 -20.42 -3.12
C GLY A 85 4.52 -20.52 -2.34
N PHE A 86 3.87 -19.40 -2.02
CA PHE A 86 2.67 -19.35 -1.19
C PHE A 86 1.83 -18.11 -1.51
N GLU A 87 0.52 -18.28 -1.34
CA GLU A 87 -0.49 -17.25 -1.58
C GLU A 87 -0.55 -16.24 -0.44
N ILE A 88 -0.57 -14.95 -0.77
CA ILE A 88 -0.64 -13.85 0.21
C ILE A 88 -2.08 -13.32 0.28
N VAL A 89 -2.62 -13.25 1.49
CA VAL A 89 -3.96 -12.66 1.75
C VAL A 89 -3.89 -11.19 2.16
N ALA A 90 -2.80 -10.75 2.80
CA ALA A 90 -2.64 -9.37 3.21
C ALA A 90 -1.18 -8.91 3.18
N MET A 91 -0.98 -7.63 2.83
CA MET A 91 0.32 -6.98 2.83
C MET A 91 0.23 -5.62 3.52
N LYS A 92 1.31 -5.23 4.21
CA LYS A 92 1.50 -3.86 4.72
C LYS A 92 2.96 -3.44 4.56
N TYR A 93 3.18 -2.18 4.24
CA TYR A 93 4.53 -1.62 4.14
C TYR A 93 4.81 -0.77 5.38
N TYR A 94 5.99 -0.96 5.95
CA TYR A 94 6.52 -0.18 7.05
C TYR A 94 7.68 0.68 6.53
N TYR A 95 7.43 1.98 6.44
CA TYR A 95 8.32 2.88 5.71
C TYR A 95 9.64 3.17 6.42
N TRP A 96 9.67 3.23 7.76
CA TRP A 96 10.87 3.60 8.51
C TRP A 96 12.05 2.67 8.23
N ASN A 97 11.77 1.37 8.14
CA ASN A 97 12.79 0.34 7.90
C ASN A 97 12.65 -0.32 6.53
N SER A 98 11.82 0.24 5.63
CA SER A 98 11.49 -0.33 4.33
C SER A 98 11.15 -1.82 4.39
N LEU A 99 10.22 -2.20 5.27
CA LEU A 99 9.80 -3.59 5.46
C LEU A 99 8.43 -3.84 4.83
N ILE A 100 8.22 -5.02 4.25
CA ILE A 100 6.88 -5.51 3.87
C ILE A 100 6.49 -6.65 4.80
N LEU A 101 5.40 -6.48 5.53
CA LEU A 101 4.73 -7.55 6.25
C LEU A 101 3.79 -8.30 5.31
N LEU A 102 3.85 -9.62 5.34
CA LEU A 102 3.04 -10.52 4.52
C LEU A 102 2.29 -11.50 5.41
N LEU A 103 0.99 -11.64 5.20
CA LEU A 103 0.21 -12.72 5.78
C LEU A 103 -0.21 -13.68 4.67
N ASP A 104 0.14 -14.95 4.80
CA ASP A 104 -0.21 -15.97 3.83
C ASP A 104 -1.53 -16.70 4.17
N THR A 105 -2.01 -17.53 3.24
CA THR A 105 -3.22 -18.35 3.43
C THR A 105 -3.10 -19.42 4.53
N ASN A 106 -1.88 -19.74 4.98
CA ASN A 106 -1.61 -20.70 6.05
C ASN A 106 -1.46 -20.02 7.43
N SER A 107 -1.92 -18.76 7.56
CA SER A 107 -1.82 -17.98 8.79
C SER A 107 -0.38 -17.76 9.26
N ARG A 108 0.57 -17.67 8.34
CA ARG A 108 1.98 -17.38 8.62
C ARG A 108 2.26 -15.92 8.30
N LEU A 109 2.80 -15.20 9.28
CA LEU A 109 3.21 -13.82 9.15
C LEU A 109 4.71 -13.75 8.85
N PHE A 110 5.06 -13.19 7.70
CA PHE A 110 6.44 -12.94 7.28
C PHE A 110 6.74 -11.45 7.27
N VAL A 111 8.04 -11.15 7.29
CA VAL A 111 8.56 -9.82 6.97
C VAL A 111 9.62 -9.94 5.89
N ILE A 112 9.60 -9.02 4.93
CA ILE A 112 10.62 -8.82 3.92
C ILE A 112 11.32 -7.49 4.18
N SER A 113 12.66 -7.48 4.25
CA SER A 113 13.46 -6.26 4.15
C SER A 113 13.67 -5.90 2.68
N MET A 114 13.15 -4.74 2.27
CA MET A 114 13.33 -4.24 0.91
C MET A 114 14.74 -3.73 0.64
N MET A 115 15.51 -3.41 1.69
CA MET A 115 16.90 -2.99 1.56
C MET A 115 17.84 -4.20 1.44
N ASP A 116 17.65 -5.20 2.31
CA ASP A 116 18.59 -6.32 2.45
C ASP A 116 18.22 -7.54 1.61
N ASN A 117 17.07 -7.49 0.91
CA ASN A 117 16.54 -8.60 0.13
C ASN A 117 16.38 -9.89 0.96
N TYR A 118 15.88 -9.74 2.19
CA TYR A 118 15.80 -10.81 3.18
C TYR A 118 14.35 -11.06 3.61
N ILE A 119 13.96 -12.33 3.72
CA ILE A 119 12.63 -12.74 4.21
C ILE A 119 12.75 -13.55 5.50
N LYS A 120 11.86 -13.29 6.46
CA LYS A 120 11.79 -14.00 7.75
C LYS A 120 10.37 -14.31 8.15
N LEU A 121 10.14 -15.53 8.63
CA LEU A 121 8.92 -15.90 9.35
C LEU A 121 8.94 -15.26 10.74
N LEU A 122 7.94 -14.45 11.05
CA LEU A 122 7.77 -13.82 12.36
C LEU A 122 6.93 -14.68 13.30
N HIS A 123 5.79 -15.17 12.80
CA HIS A 123 4.83 -15.90 13.63
C HIS A 123 3.93 -16.81 12.78
N SER A 124 3.36 -17.85 13.40
CA SER A 124 2.36 -18.75 12.79
C SER A 124 1.01 -18.61 13.49
N ASN A 125 -0.08 -19.08 12.90
CA ASN A 125 -1.45 -18.95 13.44
C ASN A 125 -1.92 -17.49 13.62
N VAL A 126 -1.51 -16.60 12.72
CA VAL A 126 -1.97 -15.21 12.66
C VAL A 126 -3.21 -15.13 11.75
N THR A 127 -4.34 -14.63 12.27
CA THR A 127 -5.59 -14.49 11.49
C THR A 127 -5.70 -13.13 10.85
N THR A 128 -5.31 -12.08 11.57
CA THR A 128 -5.25 -10.71 11.10
C THR A 128 -4.04 -10.02 11.71
N PHE A 129 -3.56 -8.97 11.05
CA PHE A 129 -2.56 -8.09 11.64
C PHE A 129 -2.88 -6.65 11.28
N GLN A 130 -2.64 -5.76 12.23
CA GLN A 130 -2.69 -4.33 12.02
C GLN A 130 -1.34 -3.75 12.42
N PHE A 131 -0.81 -2.91 11.54
CA PHE A 131 0.40 -2.18 11.81
C PHE A 131 0.02 -0.75 12.25
N HIS A 132 0.50 -0.33 13.42
CA HIS A 132 0.32 1.02 13.95
C HIS A 132 1.68 1.74 13.90
N SER A 133 1.76 2.79 13.07
CA SER A 133 2.98 3.59 12.91
C SER A 133 3.22 4.59 14.05
N GLU A 134 2.21 4.83 14.89
CA GLU A 134 2.19 5.88 15.92
C GLU A 134 2.52 5.37 17.32
N THR A 135 2.73 4.06 17.50
CA THR A 135 3.07 3.47 18.80
C THR A 135 4.49 2.94 18.78
N LEU A 136 5.45 3.84 18.95
CA LEU A 136 6.80 3.56 19.46
C LEU A 136 7.21 4.70 20.40
#